data_AF-A0A0A8Z5Q3-F1
#
_entry.id   AF-A0A0A8Z5Q3-F1
#
_cell.length_a   1.000
_cell.length_b   1.000
_cell.length_c   1.000
_cell.angle_alpha   90.00
_cell.angle_beta   90.00
_cell.angle_gamma   90.00
#
_symmetry.space_group_name_H-M   'P 1'
#
loop_
_entity.id
_entity.type
_entity.pdbx_description
1 polymer ?
#
loop_
_entity_poly.entity_id
_entity_poly.type
_entity_poly.pdbx_seq_one_letter_code
_entity_poly.pdbx_strand_id
1 'polypeptide(L)'
;MTSKGILGYVIQINMIQEEQSISLPTIPPSIEQVLNKFAEVFNEPQGLPPHRECDHSIPLKQDAKPPNIRPYRVPHKQKDEVEKLIKSSKLCCKRGGVY
;
A
#
# COMPACT_ATOMS: atom_id res chain seq x y z
N MET A 1 -50.84 13.14 -40.35
CA MET A 1 -50.85 14.04 -39.18
C MET A 1 -50.97 13.18 -37.93
N THR A 2 -49.85 12.81 -37.32
CA THR A 2 -49.76 12.43 -35.89
C THR A 2 -48.32 12.65 -35.47
N SER A 3 -48.16 13.57 -34.51
CA SER A 3 -46.91 14.03 -33.91
C SER A 3 -46.20 12.88 -33.21
N LYS A 4 -44.98 12.56 -33.63
CA LYS A 4 -44.10 11.66 -32.87
C LYS A 4 -43.81 12.34 -31.53
N GLY A 5 -44.40 11.81 -30.46
CA GLY A 5 -44.23 12.32 -29.11
C GLY A 5 -42.75 12.32 -28.69
N ILE A 6 -42.35 13.35 -27.95
CA ILE A 6 -41.00 13.47 -27.41
C ILE A 6 -40.91 12.60 -26.15
N LEU A 7 -39.93 11.70 -26.12
CA LEU A 7 -39.60 10.89 -24.95
C LEU A 7 -38.70 11.73 -24.03
N GLY A 8 -39.24 12.20 -22.91
CA GLY A 8 -38.48 12.92 -21.89
C GLY A 8 -38.13 12.00 -20.73
N TYR A 9 -36.91 12.12 -20.21
CA TYR A 9 -36.50 11.47 -18.96
C TYR A 9 -36.37 12.51 -17.86
N VAL A 10 -36.89 12.21 -16.67
CA VAL A 10 -36.68 12.99 -15.46
C VAL A 10 -35.66 12.25 -14.60
N ILE A 11 -34.52 12.89 -14.33
CA ILE A 11 -33.52 12.37 -13.40
C ILE A 11 -33.67 13.16 -12.11
N GLN A 12 -34.18 12.49 -11.07
CA GLN A 12 -34.22 13.05 -9.72
C GLN A 12 -32.94 12.67 -8.98
N ILE A 13 -32.08 13.65 -8.71
CA ILE A 13 -30.89 13.49 -7.89
C ILE A 13 -31.27 13.86 -6.46
N ASN A 14 -31.28 12.86 -5.57
CA ASN A 14 -31.40 13.10 -4.14
C ASN A 14 -30.00 13.25 -3.55
N MET A 15 -29.80 14.24 -2.69
CA MET A 15 -28.61 14.34 -1.87
C MET A 15 -28.71 13.28 -0.75
N ILE A 16 -27.78 12.34 -0.73
CA ILE A 16 -27.63 11.43 0.41
C ILE A 16 -27.08 12.28 1.56
N GLN A 17 -27.88 12.51 2.58
CA GLN A 17 -27.36 12.99 3.85
C GLN A 17 -26.58 11.83 4.48
N GLU A 18 -25.28 12.00 4.66
CA GLU A 18 -24.46 11.08 5.45
C GLU A 18 -24.90 11.20 6.92
N GLU A 19 -25.96 10.49 7.29
CA GLU A 19 -26.14 10.08 8.68
C GLU A 19 -25.32 8.81 8.90
N GLN A 20 -24.00 9.00 8.96
CA GLN A 20 -23.15 8.16 9.77
C GLN A 20 -22.61 9.02 10.89
N SER A 21 -23.43 9.21 11.93
CA SER A 21 -22.84 9.21 13.26
C SER A 21 -22.17 7.85 13.41
N ILE A 22 -20.87 7.80 13.11
CA ILE A 22 -20.02 6.71 13.55
C ILE A 22 -20.07 6.82 15.08
N SER A 23 -21.07 6.20 15.71
CA SER A 23 -20.93 5.80 17.10
C SER A 23 -19.68 4.95 17.10
N LEU A 24 -18.60 5.44 17.71
CA LEU A 24 -17.34 4.71 17.83
C LEU A 24 -17.71 3.27 18.21
N PRO A 25 -17.42 2.26 17.38
CA PRO A 25 -17.69 0.90 17.78
C PRO A 25 -16.96 0.69 19.10
N THR A 26 -17.70 0.38 20.17
CA THR A 26 -17.10 0.10 21.48
C THR A 26 -16.09 -1.03 21.27
N ILE A 27 -14.80 -0.67 21.30
CA ILE A 27 -13.74 -1.64 21.08
C ILE A 27 -13.74 -2.52 22.33
N PRO A 28 -13.84 -3.85 22.20
CA PRO A 28 -13.81 -4.71 23.37
C PRO A 28 -12.46 -4.52 24.09
N PRO A 29 -12.44 -4.54 25.43
CA PRO A 29 -11.27 -4.16 26.23
C PRO A 29 -10.03 -5.02 25.92
N SER A 30 -10.22 -6.27 25.50
CA SER A 30 -9.13 -7.14 25.06
C SER A 30 -8.40 -6.64 23.82
N ILE A 31 -9.12 -6.00 22.88
CA ILE A 31 -8.55 -5.45 21.66
C ILE A 31 -7.87 -4.11 21.96
N GLU A 32 -8.48 -3.26 22.80
CA GLU A 32 -7.85 -2.00 23.23
C GLU A 32 -6.49 -2.24 23.89
N GLN A 33 -6.39 -3.25 24.74
CA GLN A 33 -5.12 -3.63 25.38
C GLN A 33 -4.04 -4.01 24.36
N VAL A 34 -4.40 -4.76 23.32
CA VAL A 34 -3.46 -5.17 22.26
C VAL A 34 -3.05 -3.98 21.40
N LEU A 35 -4.01 -3.13 21.01
CA LEU A 35 -3.74 -1.93 20.22
C LEU A 35 -2.80 -0.97 20.95
N ASN A 36 -3.04 -0.75 22.25
CA ASN A 36 -2.17 0.08 23.07
C ASN A 36 -0.78 -0.55 23.26
N LYS A 37 -0.70 -1.88 23.45
CA LYS A 37 0.56 -2.60 23.60
C LYS A 37 1.45 -2.53 22.36
N PHE A 38 0.86 -2.51 21.17
CA PHE A 38 1.58 -2.52 19.89
C PHE A 38 1.34 -1.23 19.08
N ALA A 39 1.05 -0.11 19.74
CA ALA A 39 0.80 1.17 19.06
C ALA A 39 1.95 1.57 18.12
N GLU A 40 3.19 1.24 18.49
CA GLU A 40 4.39 1.50 17.68
C GLU A 40 4.40 0.76 16.34
N VAL A 41 3.77 -0.42 16.24
CA VAL A 41 3.70 -1.21 14.99
C VAL A 41 2.92 -0.49 13.90
N PHE A 42 1.99 0.38 14.30
CA PHE A 42 1.14 1.15 13.38
C PHE A 42 1.72 2.51 13.00
N ASN A 43 2.79 2.95 13.66
CA ASN A 43 3.49 4.18 13.31
C ASN A 43 4.29 3.99 12.01
N GLU A 44 4.48 5.08 11.26
CA GLU A 44 5.35 5.04 10.08
C GLU A 44 6.78 4.67 10.51
N PRO A 45 7.36 3.57 9.98
CA PRO A 45 8.70 3.16 10.36
C PRO A 45 9.73 4.22 9.94
N GLN A 46 10.49 4.73 10.91
CA GLN A 46 11.46 5.81 10.69
C GLN A 46 12.83 5.32 10.20
N GLY A 47 12.99 4.01 9.93
CA GLY A 47 14.26 3.43 9.52
C GLY A 47 14.16 1.96 9.11
N LEU A 48 15.32 1.32 9.00
CA LEU A 48 15.40 -0.11 8.72
C LEU A 48 14.83 -0.92 9.89
N PRO A 49 14.16 -2.05 9.61
CA PRO A 49 13.77 -2.97 10.67
C PRO A 49 15.01 -3.44 11.45
N PRO A 50 14.89 -3.73 12.75
CA PRO A 50 16.00 -4.24 13.53
C PRO A 50 16.54 -5.53 12.94
N HIS A 51 17.84 -5.75 13.11
CA HIS A 51 18.48 -7.00 12.72
C HIS A 51 17.83 -8.17 13.46
N ARG A 52 17.50 -9.23 12.72
CA ARG A 52 16.90 -10.45 13.28
C ARG A 52 18.02 -11.42 13.62
N GLU A 53 17.82 -12.26 14.64
CA GLU A 53 18.81 -13.27 15.04
C GLU A 53 19.05 -14.35 13.96
N CYS A 54 18.07 -14.54 13.07
CA CYS A 54 18.12 -15.52 12.00
C CYS A 54 18.26 -14.83 10.64
N ASP A 55 19.48 -14.85 10.10
CA ASP A 55 19.72 -14.53 8.69
C ASP A 55 19.40 -15.75 7.82
N HIS A 56 18.47 -15.60 6.89
CA HIS A 56 18.15 -16.65 5.92
C HIS A 56 19.17 -16.63 4.78
N SER A 57 20.00 -17.67 4.71
CA SER A 57 20.89 -17.89 3.57
C SER A 57 20.18 -18.66 2.46
N ILE A 58 20.45 -18.31 1.21
CA ILE A 58 19.99 -19.06 0.02
C ILE A 58 21.12 -20.01 -0.39
N PRO A 59 21.06 -21.32 -0.05
CA PRO A 59 22.11 -22.25 -0.42
C PRO A 59 22.12 -22.47 -1.94
N LEU A 60 23.27 -22.25 -2.57
CA LEU A 60 23.48 -22.50 -3.99
C LEU A 60 23.85 -23.97 -4.22
N LYS A 61 23.44 -24.52 -5.37
CA LYS A 61 23.96 -25.82 -5.84
C LYS A 61 25.45 -25.69 -6.16
N GLN A 62 26.19 -26.78 -6.04
CA GLN A 62 27.58 -26.86 -6.48
C GLN A 62 27.67 -26.43 -7.96
N ASP A 63 28.64 -25.57 -8.29
CA ASP A 63 28.88 -24.98 -9.61
C ASP A 63 27.75 -24.11 -10.20
N ALA A 64 26.82 -23.61 -9.36
CA ALA A 64 25.78 -22.68 -9.81
C ALA A 64 26.39 -21.38 -10.36
N LYS A 65 26.13 -21.10 -11.64
CA LYS A 65 26.51 -19.85 -12.30
C LYS A 65 25.43 -18.79 -12.09
N PRO A 66 25.75 -17.57 -11.63
CA PRO A 66 24.77 -16.48 -11.56
C PRO A 66 24.20 -16.16 -12.94
N PRO A 67 22.87 -16.01 -13.09
CA PRO A 67 22.28 -15.64 -14.36
C PRO A 67 22.63 -14.18 -14.69
N ASN A 68 23.24 -13.96 -15.86
CA ASN A 68 23.46 -12.64 -16.43
C ASN A 68 22.47 -12.42 -17.58
N ILE A 69 21.25 -12.00 -17.24
CA ILE A 69 20.15 -11.81 -18.18
C ILE A 69 20.01 -10.31 -18.46
N ARG A 70 19.76 -9.95 -19.73
CA ARG A 70 19.51 -8.56 -20.10
C ARG A 70 18.24 -8.04 -19.41
N PRO A 71 18.25 -6.83 -18.84
CA PRO A 71 17.05 -6.22 -18.27
C PRO A 71 15.92 -6.14 -19.30
N TYR A 72 14.68 -6.38 -18.85
CA TYR A 72 13.51 -6.26 -19.70
C TYR A 72 13.27 -4.81 -20.13
N ARG A 73 12.73 -4.63 -21.34
CA ARG A 73 12.35 -3.31 -21.85
C ARG A 73 11.01 -2.90 -21.25
N VAL A 74 11.05 -1.91 -20.37
CA VAL A 74 9.85 -1.36 -19.71
C VAL A 74 9.28 -0.21 -20.56
N PRO A 75 7.97 -0.20 -20.89
CA PRO A 75 7.30 0.94 -21.51
C PRO A 75 7.44 2.22 -20.68
N HIS A 76 7.54 3.38 -21.34
CA HIS A 76 7.76 4.68 -20.66
C HIS A 76 6.79 4.94 -19.51
N LYS A 77 5.49 4.66 -19.70
CA LYS A 77 4.45 4.85 -18.67
C LYS A 77 4.68 4.03 -17.40
N GLN A 78 5.33 2.87 -17.49
CA GLN A 78 5.60 2.00 -16.34
C GLN A 78 6.92 2.36 -15.67
N LYS A 79 7.89 2.86 -16.44
CA LYS A 79 9.21 3.23 -15.93
C LYS A 79 9.08 4.31 -14.85
N ASP A 80 8.25 5.32 -15.08
CA ASP A 80 8.09 6.44 -14.14
C ASP A 80 7.53 5.97 -12.78
N GLU A 81 6.53 5.09 -12.79
CA GLU A 81 5.98 4.51 -11.56
C GLU A 81 6.98 3.60 -10.84
N VAL A 82 7.72 2.77 -11.58
CA VAL A 82 8.77 1.93 -11.01
C VAL A 82 9.86 2.79 -10.37
N GLU A 83 10.30 3.86 -11.02
CA GLU A 83 11.30 4.78 -10.46
C GLU A 83 10.80 5.48 -9.20
N LYS A 84 9.53 5.89 -9.17
CA LYS A 84 8.89 6.48 -7.99
C LYS A 84 8.84 5.49 -6.81
N LEU A 85 8.49 4.24 -7.06
CA LEU A 85 8.47 3.17 -6.04
C LEU A 85 9.89 2.82 -5.53
N ILE A 86 10.87 2.80 -6.42
CA ILE A 86 12.28 2.60 -6.02
C ILE A 86 12.75 3.77 -5.15
N LYS A 87 12.33 4.99 -5.48
CA LYS A 87 12.68 6.18 -4.70
C LYS A 87 12.04 6.16 -3.30
N SER A 88 10.76 5.79 -3.19
CA SER A 88 10.08 5.69 -1.89
C SER A 88 10.68 4.60 -1.00
N SER A 89 10.95 3.42 -1.57
CA SER A 89 11.60 2.32 -0.83
C SER A 89 13.01 2.68 -0.34
N LYS A 90 13.82 3.36 -1.17
CA LYS A 90 15.15 3.86 -0.76
C LYS A 90 15.08 4.96 0.31
N LEU A 91 14.04 5.79 0.31
CA LEU A 91 13.88 6.88 1.27
C LEU A 91 13.70 6.34 2.70
N CYS A 92 12.97 5.23 2.86
CA CYS A 92 12.83 4.54 4.15
C CYS A 92 14.19 4.07 4.69
N CYS A 93 15.07 3.56 3.81
CA CYS A 93 16.40 3.09 4.22
C CYS A 93 17.42 4.20 4.55
N LYS A 94 17.13 5.47 4.24
CA LYS A 94 18.10 6.58 4.36
C LYS A 94 17.99 7.41 5.63
N ARG A 95 16.94 7.23 6.46
CA ARG A 95 16.67 8.04 7.67
C ARG A 95 17.29 7.51 8.97
N GLY A 96 18.14 6.48 8.92
CA GLY A 96 18.80 5.94 10.11
C GLY A 96 20.18 5.38 9.79
N GLY A 97 21.13 6.27 9.49
CA GLY A 97 22.55 5.94 9.51
C GLY A 97 23.07 6.02 10.94
N VAL A 98 23.00 4.92 11.68
CA VAL A 98 23.83 4.68 12.87
C VAL A 98 24.45 3.29 12.72
N TYR A 99 25.53 3.23 11.94
CA TYR A 99 26.75 2.46 12.17
C TYR A 99 27.90 3.26 11.56
#